data_AF-A0A4Z2IFB4-F1
#
_entry.id   AF-A0A4Z2IFB4-F1
#
_cell.length_a   1.000
_cell.length_b   1.000
_cell.length_c   1.000
_cell.angle_alpha   90.00
_cell.angle_beta   90.00
_cell.angle_gamma   90.00
#
_symmetry.space_group_name_H-M   'P 1'
#
loop_
_entity.id
_entity.type
_entity.pdbx_description
1 polymer ?
#
loop_
_entity_poly.entity_id
_entity_poly.type
_entity_poly.pdbx_seq_one_letter_code
_entity_poly.pdbx_strand_id
1 'polypeptide(L)'
;MFESDEVGAAPKGRLMEPLVATVTILDDDHAGIFTFSERMVRVSESVGTMEVTVVRNSGARGTVILPYRSESGTAKSGEDYEDARGELEFNNDQTTQTFQVRIIDDEEYEKHENFFIVLEEPRWLKRGISEGAEGQMSSEEEEARRIAEMGKPILGEHSRLEVVIEESYEFKGGALLSHHCNMITSDGDDDEEGRLPSCYDYVMHFVTVFWKVLFACVPPTEYWNGWACFLVSISSIGLLTAFIGDLASHFGCTVGLRDTVTAVVFVALGTSIPDTFASKVAAMQDQHADASIGNVTGSNAVNVFLGIGVAWSVAAIYWRIKGEEFKVDPGSLAFSVTLFTVFAFICMGVLMYRRRPSIGGELGGPRRARLITSLLFLGLWFLYILFSSLEAYCHITGF
;
A
#
# COMPACT_ATOMS: atom_id res chain seq x y z
N MET A 1 64.74 -28.76 8.13
CA MET A 1 65.27 -29.75 7.18
C MET A 1 64.59 -29.53 5.83
N PHE A 2 65.14 -28.62 5.04
CA PHE A 2 64.86 -28.44 3.61
C PHE A 2 66.15 -27.92 2.99
N GLU A 3 67.19 -28.76 3.00
CA GLU A 3 68.33 -28.57 2.12
C GLU A 3 68.02 -29.30 0.81
N SER A 4 68.17 -28.59 -0.30
CA SER A 4 68.23 -29.19 -1.63
C SER A 4 69.52 -28.72 -2.28
N ASP A 5 70.49 -29.63 -2.31
CA ASP A 5 71.77 -29.52 -3.01
C ASP A 5 71.59 -29.64 -4.53
N GLU A 6 71.12 -28.58 -5.19
CA GLU A 6 71.31 -28.40 -6.63
C GLU A 6 71.69 -26.95 -6.93
N VAL A 7 72.96 -26.74 -7.33
CA VAL A 7 73.47 -25.45 -7.81
C VAL A 7 72.82 -25.17 -9.18
N GLY A 8 71.70 -24.46 -9.17
CA GLY A 8 70.95 -24.05 -10.37
C GLY A 8 69.44 -24.24 -10.31
N ALA A 9 68.88 -24.87 -9.26
CA ALA A 9 67.43 -25.06 -9.14
C ALA A 9 66.75 -23.81 -8.56
N ALA A 10 65.75 -23.28 -9.29
CA ALA A 10 64.91 -22.17 -8.79
C ALA A 10 64.17 -22.59 -7.50
N PRO A 11 63.99 -21.69 -6.52
CA PRO A 11 63.39 -22.04 -5.23
C PRO A 11 61.99 -22.65 -5.42
N LYS A 12 61.72 -23.77 -4.74
CA LYS A 12 60.46 -24.55 -4.86
C LYS A 12 59.19 -23.81 -4.41
N GLY A 13 59.32 -22.58 -3.93
CA GLY A 13 58.21 -21.68 -3.63
C GLY A 13 58.65 -20.24 -3.79
N ARG A 14 57.78 -19.42 -4.37
CA ARG A 14 57.95 -17.97 -4.49
C ARG A 14 56.85 -17.32 -3.65
N LEU A 15 57.20 -16.34 -2.81
CA LEU A 15 56.20 -15.51 -2.17
C LEU A 15 55.39 -14.79 -3.27
N MET A 16 54.07 -14.88 -3.18
CA MET A 16 53.15 -14.28 -4.15
C MET A 16 52.64 -12.95 -3.60
N GLU A 17 52.32 -12.01 -4.48
CA GLU A 17 51.82 -10.69 -4.05
C GLU A 17 50.44 -10.80 -3.40
N PRO A 18 50.15 -9.99 -2.37
CA PRO A 18 51.02 -8.94 -1.80
C PRO A 18 52.03 -9.49 -0.78
N LEU A 19 53.30 -9.08 -0.94
CA LEU A 19 54.40 -9.40 -0.01
C LEU A 19 54.34 -8.58 1.29
N VAL A 20 53.44 -7.61 1.34
CA VAL A 20 53.24 -6.67 2.44
C VAL A 20 51.81 -6.80 2.92
N ALA A 21 51.64 -7.04 4.22
CA ALA A 21 50.36 -6.93 4.89
C ALA A 21 50.20 -5.49 5.40
N THR A 22 49.15 -4.80 4.94
CA THR A 22 48.76 -3.53 5.55
C THR A 22 47.97 -3.84 6.82
N VAL A 23 48.47 -3.40 7.97
CA VAL A 23 47.78 -3.52 9.26
C VAL A 23 47.18 -2.16 9.58
N THR A 24 45.86 -2.07 9.55
CA THR A 24 45.13 -0.87 9.96
C THR A 24 44.82 -0.98 11.45
N ILE A 25 45.29 -0.03 12.24
CA ILE A 25 44.87 0.13 13.65
C ILE A 25 43.74 1.13 13.65
N LEU A 26 42.57 0.71 14.13
CA LEU A 26 41.42 1.58 14.31
C LEU A 26 41.50 2.19 15.71
N ASP A 27 41.38 3.51 15.79
CA ASP A 27 41.39 4.25 17.05
C ASP A 27 39.99 4.24 17.68
N ASP A 28 39.88 3.64 18.88
CA ASP A 28 38.64 3.51 19.65
C ASP A 28 38.49 4.57 20.75
N ASP A 29 39.46 5.50 20.89
CA ASP A 29 39.45 6.56 21.90
C ASP A 29 38.58 7.78 21.54
N HIS A 30 37.78 7.69 20.48
CA HIS A 30 36.85 8.74 20.07
C HIS A 30 35.67 8.89 21.07
N ALA A 31 35.30 10.13 21.38
CA ALA A 31 34.13 10.43 22.23
C ALA A 31 32.79 10.11 21.54
N GLY A 32 32.79 9.81 20.24
CA GLY A 32 31.63 9.33 19.50
C GLY A 32 30.80 10.40 18.80
N ILE A 33 29.92 9.93 17.92
CA ILE A 33 29.03 10.71 17.06
C ILE A 33 27.59 10.43 17.48
N PHE A 34 26.84 11.47 17.83
CA PHE A 34 25.50 11.36 18.37
C PHE A 34 24.44 11.65 17.31
N THR A 35 23.49 10.73 17.14
CA THR A 35 22.44 10.82 16.11
C THR A 35 21.17 10.14 16.61
N PHE A 36 20.00 10.56 16.12
CA PHE A 36 18.79 9.78 16.30
C PHE A 36 18.87 8.44 15.55
N SER A 37 18.16 7.42 16.04
CA SER A 37 18.07 6.12 15.37
C SER A 37 17.32 6.20 14.03
N GLU A 38 16.37 7.13 13.93
CA GLU A 38 15.48 7.34 12.78
C GLU A 38 15.37 8.83 12.46
N ARG A 39 15.04 9.18 11.21
CA ARG A 39 14.83 10.58 10.79
C ARG A 39 13.40 11.07 11.03
N MET A 40 12.44 10.15 11.03
CA MET A 40 11.02 10.42 11.15
C MET A 40 10.38 9.30 11.96
N VAL A 41 9.55 9.66 12.93
CA VAL A 41 8.72 8.73 13.72
C VAL A 41 7.26 9.17 13.62
N ARG A 42 6.38 8.20 13.40
CA ARG A 42 4.92 8.40 13.43
C ARG A 42 4.36 7.87 14.74
N VAL A 43 3.54 8.67 15.41
CA VAL A 43 2.89 8.30 16.67
C VAL A 43 1.41 8.60 16.62
N SER A 44 0.62 7.78 17.31
CA SER A 44 -0.79 8.07 17.57
C SER A 44 -0.92 9.16 18.63
N GLU A 45 -1.86 10.10 18.50
CA GLU A 45 -2.18 11.08 19.56
C GLU A 45 -2.49 10.39 20.90
N SER A 46 -3.15 9.22 20.85
CA SER A 46 -3.54 8.41 22.00
C SER A 46 -2.39 7.63 22.63
N VAL A 47 -1.16 7.75 22.12
CA VAL A 47 0.03 7.05 22.67
C VAL A 47 0.35 7.52 24.09
N GLY A 48 -0.01 8.78 24.41
CA GLY A 48 0.27 9.44 25.69
C GLY A 48 1.75 9.74 25.93
N THR A 49 2.67 8.80 25.71
CA THR A 49 4.12 9.03 25.86
C THR A 49 4.90 8.25 24.82
N MET A 50 5.67 8.96 24.00
CA MET A 50 6.59 8.35 23.04
C MET A 50 8.00 8.22 23.64
N GLU A 51 8.73 7.20 23.20
CA GLU A 51 10.13 7.00 23.55
C GLU A 51 11.02 7.34 22.35
N VAL A 52 11.97 8.24 22.57
CA VAL A 52 12.93 8.68 21.55
C VAL A 52 14.30 8.10 21.87
N THR A 53 14.93 7.46 20.88
CA THR A 53 16.23 6.80 21.04
C THR A 53 17.34 7.58 20.35
N VAL A 54 18.42 7.85 21.09
CA VAL A 54 19.65 8.46 20.59
C VAL A 54 20.78 7.44 20.63
N VAL A 55 21.52 7.36 19.53
CA VAL A 55 22.62 6.42 19.33
C VAL A 55 23.95 7.17 19.25
N ARG A 56 24.97 6.64 19.91
CA ARG A 56 26.36 7.10 19.93
C ARG A 56 27.22 6.10 19.14
N ASN A 57 27.68 6.54 17.97
CA ASN A 57 28.45 5.74 17.02
C ASN A 57 29.93 6.16 17.00
N SER A 58 30.79 5.33 16.40
CA SER A 58 32.20 5.68 16.13
C SER A 58 32.99 6.13 17.37
N GLY A 59 32.71 5.53 18.52
CA GLY A 59 33.39 5.80 19.80
C GLY A 59 32.44 5.87 20.98
N ALA A 60 32.86 5.38 22.15
CA ALA A 60 32.09 5.40 23.39
C ALA A 60 32.91 5.88 24.59
N ARG A 61 34.03 6.57 24.33
CA ARG A 61 35.02 6.92 25.34
C ARG A 61 34.60 8.14 26.16
N GLY A 62 34.60 7.99 27.48
CA GLY A 62 34.30 9.05 28.44
C GLY A 62 32.82 9.43 28.52
N THR A 63 32.51 10.30 29.49
CA THR A 63 31.15 10.75 29.79
C THR A 63 30.80 12.01 29.00
N VAL A 64 29.74 11.96 28.20
CA VAL A 64 29.26 13.07 27.36
C VAL A 64 27.85 13.45 27.77
N ILE A 65 27.62 14.75 27.96
CA ILE A 65 26.29 15.34 28.10
C ILE A 65 25.82 15.81 26.73
N LEU A 66 24.61 15.40 26.33
CA LEU A 66 23.97 15.80 25.08
C LEU A 66 22.65 16.51 25.38
N PRO A 67 22.60 17.85 25.30
CA PRO A 67 21.36 18.58 25.43
C PRO A 67 20.43 18.35 24.23
N TYR A 68 19.13 18.36 24.47
CA TYR A 68 18.10 18.29 23.44
C TYR A 68 16.95 19.24 23.75
N ARG A 69 16.25 19.67 22.70
CA ARG A 69 15.04 20.49 22.81
C ARG A 69 14.02 20.13 21.74
N SER A 70 12.75 20.40 22.05
CA SER A 70 11.67 20.36 21.08
C SER A 70 11.56 21.68 20.30
N GLU A 71 11.14 21.62 19.04
CA GLU A 71 10.84 22.75 18.17
C GLU A 71 9.49 22.53 17.49
N SER A 72 8.60 23.52 17.57
CA SER A 72 7.26 23.44 16.99
C SER A 72 7.31 23.44 15.46
N GLY A 73 6.51 22.57 14.85
CA GLY A 73 6.28 22.51 13.41
C GLY A 73 4.91 23.11 13.08
N THR A 74 3.98 22.26 12.64
CA THR A 74 2.55 22.61 12.65
C THR A 74 1.93 22.41 14.03
N ALA A 75 2.37 21.37 14.76
CA ALA A 75 1.98 21.13 16.14
C ALA A 75 2.60 22.17 17.08
N LYS A 76 1.81 22.63 18.04
CA LYS A 76 2.14 23.64 19.04
C LYS A 76 2.48 23.00 20.38
N SER A 77 3.50 23.58 21.01
CA SER A 77 3.90 23.17 22.35
C SER A 77 2.84 23.58 23.39
N GLY A 78 2.44 22.61 24.22
CA GLY A 78 1.45 22.77 25.30
C GLY A 78 0.00 22.52 24.89
N GLU A 79 -0.28 22.45 23.59
CA GLU A 79 -1.57 22.00 23.03
C GLU A 79 -1.44 20.53 22.59
N ASP A 80 -0.51 20.23 21.68
CA ASP A 80 -0.41 18.90 21.04
C ASP A 80 0.69 18.00 21.65
N TYR A 81 1.71 18.63 22.24
CA TYR A 81 2.79 17.94 22.93
C TYR A 81 3.38 18.77 24.07
N GLU A 82 3.90 18.13 25.11
CA GLU A 82 4.60 18.84 26.19
C GLU A 82 6.02 19.22 25.76
N ASP A 83 6.47 20.46 26.04
CA ASP A 83 7.83 20.92 25.73
C ASP A 83 8.89 20.00 26.36
N ALA A 84 9.58 19.25 25.52
CA ALA A 84 10.65 18.36 25.93
C ALA A 84 12.01 19.07 25.81
N ARG A 85 12.60 19.41 26.96
CA ARG A 85 13.96 19.96 27.06
C ARG A 85 14.73 19.27 28.18
N GLY A 86 15.95 18.85 27.89
CA GLY A 86 16.75 18.10 28.85
C GLY A 86 18.17 17.85 28.38
N GLU A 87 18.91 17.12 29.20
CA GLU A 87 20.29 16.72 28.94
C GLU A 87 20.38 15.19 29.11
N LEU A 88 20.91 14.50 28.08
CA LEU A 88 21.18 13.07 28.11
C LEU A 88 22.63 12.84 28.55
N GLU A 89 22.82 12.10 29.64
CA GLU A 89 24.15 11.68 30.08
C GLU A 89 24.49 10.30 29.49
N PHE A 90 25.52 10.26 28.66
CA PHE A 90 26.11 9.03 28.15
C PHE A 90 27.36 8.70 28.97
N ASN A 91 27.32 7.57 29.67
CA ASN A 91 28.49 7.07 30.40
C ASN A 91 29.55 6.46 29.46
N ASN A 92 30.71 6.12 30.03
CA ASN A 92 31.73 5.38 29.29
C ASN A 92 31.16 4.02 28.82
N ASP A 93 31.46 3.66 27.57
CA ASP A 93 30.97 2.44 26.88
C ASP A 93 29.45 2.39 26.66
N GLN A 94 28.72 3.45 26.98
CA GLN A 94 27.29 3.55 26.70
C GLN A 94 27.07 4.10 25.29
N THR A 95 26.40 3.30 24.45
CA THR A 95 26.16 3.60 23.03
C THR A 95 24.72 4.02 22.72
N THR A 96 23.78 3.83 23.65
CA THR A 96 22.37 4.21 23.46
C THR A 96 21.80 4.84 24.73
N GLN A 97 20.90 5.80 24.54
CA GLN A 97 20.11 6.41 25.62
C GLN A 97 18.73 6.77 25.07
N THR A 98 17.70 6.65 25.91
CA THR A 98 16.33 7.00 25.54
C THR A 98 15.75 8.06 26.47
N PHE A 99 14.79 8.82 25.97
CA PHE A 99 14.00 9.74 26.77
C PHE A 99 12.56 9.75 26.29
N GLN A 100 11.68 10.25 27.15
CA GLN A 100 10.25 10.23 26.93
C GLN A 100 9.71 11.62 26.61
N VAL A 101 8.83 11.72 25.62
CA VAL A 101 8.09 12.93 25.28
C VAL A 101 6.61 12.64 25.39
N ARG A 102 5.89 13.49 26.12
CA ARG A 102 4.45 13.33 26.34
C ARG A 102 3.67 14.00 25.22
N ILE A 103 2.74 13.23 24.66
CA ILE A 103 1.79 13.67 23.63
C ILE A 103 0.45 13.92 24.30
N ILE A 104 -0.16 15.05 23.93
CA ILE A 104 -1.41 15.49 24.50
C ILE A 104 -2.50 15.13 23.49
N ASP A 105 -3.58 14.54 24.00
CA ASP A 105 -4.80 14.26 23.26
C ASP A 105 -5.82 15.32 23.70
N ASP A 106 -6.14 16.26 22.82
CA ASP A 106 -7.01 17.41 23.10
C ASP A 106 -8.46 17.18 22.63
N GLU A 107 -8.75 15.98 22.15
CA GLU A 107 -10.03 15.53 21.63
C GLU A 107 -10.60 16.29 20.41
N GLU A 108 -9.91 17.27 19.83
CA GLU A 108 -10.34 17.99 18.63
C GLU A 108 -9.87 17.30 17.34
N TYR A 109 -10.68 17.38 16.27
CA TYR A 109 -10.29 16.81 14.98
C TYR A 109 -9.32 17.77 14.28
N GLU A 110 -8.06 17.38 14.19
CA GLU A 110 -7.02 18.15 13.51
C GLU A 110 -6.35 17.34 12.40
N LYS A 111 -5.84 18.04 11.38
CA LYS A 111 -5.09 17.41 10.30
C LYS A 111 -3.74 16.93 10.85
N HIS A 112 -3.19 15.83 10.33
CA HIS A 112 -1.81 15.38 10.60
C HIS A 112 -0.84 16.53 10.91
N GLU A 113 -0.30 16.50 12.12
CA GLU A 113 0.58 17.53 12.61
C GLU A 113 1.99 17.01 12.82
N ASN A 114 2.98 17.90 12.79
CA ASN A 114 4.35 17.55 13.09
C ASN A 114 5.03 18.54 14.02
N PHE A 115 5.97 18.01 14.80
CA PHE A 115 6.96 18.78 15.53
C PHE A 115 8.34 18.14 15.37
N PHE A 116 9.36 18.81 15.87
CA PHE A 116 10.74 18.37 15.72
C PHE A 116 11.45 18.29 17.06
N ILE A 117 12.40 17.37 17.16
CA ILE A 117 13.30 17.29 18.30
C ILE A 117 14.73 17.43 17.78
N VAL A 118 15.48 18.37 18.36
CA VAL A 118 16.82 18.74 17.91
C VAL A 118 17.83 18.46 19.00
N LEU A 119 18.92 17.79 18.63
CA LEU A 119 20.10 17.61 19.46
C LEU A 119 20.98 18.86 19.37
N GLU A 120 21.42 19.36 20.52
CA GLU A 120 22.35 20.49 20.61
C GLU A 120 23.81 20.00 20.75
N GLU A 121 24.76 20.94 20.85
CA GLU A 121 26.18 20.61 20.91
C GLU A 121 26.54 19.72 22.12
N PRO A 122 27.17 18.55 21.91
CA PRO A 122 27.55 17.66 23.00
C PRO A 122 28.71 18.24 23.82
N ARG A 123 28.63 18.09 25.15
CA ARG A 123 29.63 18.55 26.12
C ARG A 123 30.36 17.37 26.73
N TRP A 124 31.69 17.37 26.66
CA TRP A 124 32.51 16.29 27.19
C TRP A 124 32.95 16.59 28.62
N LEU A 125 32.45 15.84 29.62
CA LEU A 125 32.64 16.15 31.05
C LEU A 125 33.98 15.69 31.63
N LYS A 126 34.55 14.59 31.14
CA LYS A 126 35.82 14.05 31.62
C LYS A 126 36.71 13.67 30.44
N ARG A 127 37.50 14.64 29.98
CA ARG A 127 38.80 14.34 29.39
C ARG A 127 39.71 13.98 30.56
N GLY A 128 40.33 12.81 30.56
CA GLY A 128 41.43 12.50 31.48
C GLY A 128 42.70 13.33 31.21
N ILE A 129 42.55 14.58 30.75
CA ILE A 129 43.63 15.48 30.36
C ILE A 129 43.40 16.77 31.14
N SER A 130 44.20 16.97 32.18
CA SER A 130 44.38 18.24 32.87
C SER A 130 44.62 19.34 31.85
N GLU A 131 43.90 20.46 31.96
CA GLU A 131 44.21 21.68 31.20
C GLU A 131 45.65 22.12 31.54
N GLY A 132 46.58 21.72 30.67
CA GLY A 132 47.99 22.06 30.75
C GLY A 132 48.23 23.47 30.24
N ALA A 133 48.99 24.22 31.03
CA ALA A 133 49.27 25.65 30.89
C ALA A 133 49.73 26.10 29.50
N GLU A 134 49.32 27.32 29.13
CA GLU A 134 49.77 28.06 27.94
C GLU A 134 51.30 28.22 27.95
N GLY A 135 51.99 27.41 27.16
CA GLY A 135 53.41 27.53 26.83
C GLY A 135 53.63 27.28 25.34
N GLN A 136 54.72 27.80 24.78
CA GLN A 136 55.08 27.66 23.36
C GLN A 136 55.12 26.17 22.95
N MET A 137 54.18 25.77 22.08
CA MET A 137 54.03 24.38 21.65
C MET A 137 55.06 24.00 20.58
N SER A 138 55.58 22.78 20.69
CA SER A 138 56.32 22.08 19.64
C SER A 138 55.39 21.71 18.47
N SER A 139 55.93 21.53 17.25
CA SER A 139 55.13 21.05 16.08
C SER A 139 54.45 19.71 16.33
N GLU A 140 55.05 18.85 17.18
CA GLU A 140 54.50 17.55 17.56
C GLU A 140 53.32 17.71 18.55
N GLU A 141 53.38 18.70 19.45
CA GLU A 141 52.27 19.01 20.37
C GLU A 141 51.09 19.64 19.64
N GLU A 142 51.36 20.44 18.61
CA GLU A 142 50.32 21.02 17.75
C GLU A 142 49.60 19.94 16.93
N GLU A 143 50.33 18.94 16.42
CA GLU A 143 49.74 17.79 15.74
C GLU A 143 48.95 16.89 16.70
N ALA A 144 49.49 16.58 17.88
CA ALA A 144 48.79 15.82 18.91
C ALA A 144 47.51 16.54 19.39
N ARG A 145 47.56 17.87 19.51
CA ARG A 145 46.38 18.69 19.84
C ARG A 145 45.33 18.63 18.73
N ARG A 146 45.73 18.74 17.46
CA ARG A 146 44.81 18.58 16.31
C ARG A 146 44.15 17.20 16.30
N ILE A 147 44.89 16.14 16.56
CA ILE A 147 44.37 14.77 16.64
C ILE A 147 43.39 14.63 17.82
N ALA A 148 43.75 15.16 18.99
CA ALA A 148 42.87 15.14 20.15
C ALA A 148 41.57 15.93 19.92
N GLU A 149 41.61 17.04 19.16
CA GLU A 149 40.41 17.78 18.77
C GLU A 149 39.48 16.99 17.85
N MET A 150 40.02 16.13 16.98
CA MET A 150 39.21 15.22 16.17
C MET A 150 38.48 14.14 17.00
N GLY A 151 38.97 13.88 18.23
CA GLY A 151 38.33 12.96 19.19
C GLY A 151 37.19 13.57 20.01
N LYS A 152 36.84 14.86 19.83
CA LYS A 152 35.72 15.50 20.53
C LYS A 152 34.38 14.94 20.07
N PRO A 153 33.35 14.93 20.93
CA PRO A 153 32.03 14.47 20.53
C PRO A 153 31.43 15.42 19.49
N ILE A 154 30.75 14.87 18.48
CA ILE A 154 30.09 15.64 17.42
C ILE A 154 28.68 15.12 17.16
N LEU A 155 27.85 15.95 16.53
CA LEU A 155 26.55 15.54 16.02
C LEU A 155 26.71 14.79 14.69
N GLY A 156 25.91 13.75 14.50
CA GLY A 156 25.85 12.94 13.29
C GLY A 156 24.94 13.52 12.21
N GLU A 157 24.66 12.70 11.20
CA GLU A 157 23.83 13.09 10.05
C GLU A 157 22.38 13.43 10.47
N HIS A 158 21.83 12.75 11.47
CA HIS A 158 20.44 12.96 11.93
C HIS A 158 20.45 13.57 13.32
N SER A 159 20.76 14.87 13.39
CA SER A 159 20.67 15.67 14.62
C SER A 159 19.26 16.23 14.88
N ARG A 160 18.33 16.00 13.96
CA ARG A 160 16.94 16.47 14.01
C ARG A 160 16.00 15.32 13.66
N LEU A 161 15.08 15.01 14.55
CA LEU A 161 14.04 14.03 14.39
C LEU A 161 12.72 14.74 14.07
N GLU A 162 12.04 14.30 13.02
CA GLU A 162 10.66 14.70 12.74
C GLU A 162 9.69 13.73 13.42
N VAL A 163 8.73 14.28 14.13
CA VAL A 163 7.68 13.51 14.79
C VAL A 163 6.35 13.92 14.16
N VAL A 164 5.66 12.94 13.57
CA VAL A 164 4.34 13.11 12.98
C VAL A 164 3.32 12.51 13.93
N ILE A 165 2.36 13.33 14.35
CA ILE A 165 1.22 12.93 15.17
C ILE A 165 0.09 12.54 14.21
N GLU A 166 -0.33 11.29 14.31
CA GLU A 166 -1.44 10.70 13.57
C GLU A 166 -2.64 10.54 14.51
N GLU A 167 -3.83 10.86 14.01
CA GLU A 167 -5.06 10.77 14.79
C GLU A 167 -5.42 9.31 15.10
N SER A 168 -5.96 9.08 16.29
CA SER A 168 -6.39 7.77 16.74
C SER A 168 -7.84 7.50 16.33
N TYR A 169 -8.01 6.83 15.20
CA TYR A 169 -9.33 6.47 14.65
C TYR A 169 -10.19 5.56 15.55
N GLU A 170 -9.67 5.08 16.69
CA GLU A 170 -10.30 4.02 17.48
C GLU A 170 -11.26 4.51 18.59
N PHE A 171 -11.39 5.82 18.88
CA PHE A 171 -12.22 6.22 20.02
C PHE A 171 -13.00 7.51 19.84
N LYS A 172 -14.12 7.45 19.12
CA LYS A 172 -15.31 8.28 19.45
C LYS A 172 -16.57 7.67 18.88
N GLY A 173 -17.51 7.37 19.77
CA GLY A 173 -18.82 6.75 19.53
C GLY A 173 -19.80 7.62 18.72
N GLY A 174 -19.39 8.05 17.54
CA GLY A 174 -20.14 8.81 16.54
C GLY A 174 -19.75 8.41 15.12
N ALA A 175 -19.39 7.15 14.89
CA ALA A 175 -18.83 6.66 13.63
C ALA A 175 -19.73 6.93 12.41
N LEU A 176 -21.05 7.04 12.57
CA LEU A 176 -21.95 7.31 11.46
C LEU A 176 -21.82 8.75 10.92
N LEU A 177 -21.61 9.74 11.79
CA LEU A 177 -21.46 11.15 11.40
C LEU A 177 -20.05 11.47 10.91
N SER A 178 -19.04 10.88 11.54
CA SER A 178 -17.63 11.04 11.15
C SER A 178 -17.34 10.37 9.79
N HIS A 179 -17.84 9.14 9.56
CA HIS A 179 -17.75 8.48 8.26
C HIS A 179 -18.51 9.22 7.15
N HIS A 180 -19.63 9.88 7.49
CA HIS A 180 -20.37 10.73 6.54
C HIS A 180 -19.55 11.94 6.09
N CYS A 181 -18.80 12.58 6.99
CA CYS A 181 -17.94 13.71 6.66
C CYS A 181 -16.73 13.29 5.81
N ASN A 182 -16.02 12.22 6.17
CA ASN A 182 -14.82 11.78 5.44
C ASN A 182 -15.12 11.26 4.03
N MET A 183 -16.30 10.66 3.80
CA MET A 183 -16.66 10.24 2.44
C MET A 183 -17.07 11.43 1.54
N ILE A 184 -17.53 12.54 2.13
CA ILE A 184 -17.98 13.77 1.45
C ILE A 184 -16.83 14.76 1.25
N THR A 185 -15.66 14.58 1.86
CA THR A 185 -14.49 15.41 1.58
C THR A 185 -13.85 15.03 0.24
N SER A 186 -13.17 16.01 -0.36
CA SER A 186 -12.47 15.91 -1.65
C SER A 186 -11.02 15.48 -1.46
N ASP A 187 -10.75 14.57 -0.51
CA ASP A 187 -9.45 13.93 -0.44
C ASP A 187 -9.44 12.73 -1.37
N GLY A 188 -8.46 12.73 -2.28
CA GLY A 188 -8.17 11.59 -3.14
C GLY A 188 -7.59 10.45 -2.31
N ASP A 189 -7.70 9.23 -2.85
CA ASP A 189 -7.16 8.00 -2.26
C ASP A 189 -5.76 8.22 -1.62
N ASP A 190 -5.59 7.68 -0.41
CA ASP A 190 -4.50 7.86 0.58
C ASP A 190 -3.07 7.47 0.14
N ASP A 191 -2.68 7.65 -1.13
CA ASP A 191 -1.39 7.18 -1.64
C ASP A 191 -0.43 8.29 -2.14
N GLU A 192 -0.83 9.57 -2.21
CA GLU A 192 0.11 10.65 -2.60
C GLU A 192 0.02 11.88 -1.68
N GLU A 193 1.05 12.04 -0.83
CA GLU A 193 1.36 13.22 -0.02
C GLU A 193 1.09 14.55 -0.76
N GLY A 194 0.25 15.40 -0.17
CA GLY A 194 0.31 16.87 -0.35
C GLY A 194 -0.08 17.45 -1.72
N ARG A 195 -0.70 16.68 -2.63
CA ARG A 195 -1.13 17.22 -3.93
C ARG A 195 -2.43 18.04 -3.80
N LEU A 196 -2.38 19.33 -4.13
CA LEU A 196 -3.59 20.16 -4.27
C LEU A 196 -4.56 19.51 -5.29
N PRO A 197 -5.87 19.42 -5.00
CA PRO A 197 -6.82 18.74 -5.86
C PRO A 197 -6.89 19.39 -7.24
N SER A 198 -6.74 18.56 -8.27
CA SER A 198 -6.87 18.96 -9.67
C SER A 198 -8.33 19.27 -10.02
N CYS A 199 -8.56 20.04 -11.08
CA CYS A 199 -9.93 20.27 -11.59
C CYS A 199 -10.64 18.95 -11.94
N TYR A 200 -9.89 17.92 -12.32
CA TYR A 200 -10.43 16.57 -12.52
C TYR A 200 -10.94 15.96 -11.21
N ASP A 201 -10.25 16.19 -10.10
CA ASP A 201 -10.59 15.65 -8.78
C ASP A 201 -11.92 16.27 -8.29
N TYR A 202 -12.11 17.58 -8.51
CA TYR A 202 -13.38 18.26 -8.22
C TYR A 202 -14.55 17.75 -9.08
N VAL A 203 -14.31 17.50 -10.38
CA VAL A 203 -15.35 16.97 -11.27
C VAL A 203 -15.71 15.54 -10.87
N MET A 204 -14.72 14.69 -10.62
CA MET A 204 -14.93 13.32 -10.14
C MET A 204 -15.62 13.31 -8.79
N HIS A 205 -15.28 14.23 -7.89
CA HIS A 205 -15.96 14.42 -6.63
C HIS A 205 -17.44 14.68 -6.86
N PHE A 206 -17.81 15.71 -7.63
CA PHE A 206 -19.20 16.05 -7.92
C PHE A 206 -19.99 14.89 -8.56
N VAL A 207 -19.40 14.19 -9.52
CA VAL A 207 -20.03 13.03 -10.19
C VAL A 207 -20.23 11.87 -9.22
N THR A 208 -19.35 11.71 -8.23
CA THR A 208 -19.38 10.60 -7.27
C THR A 208 -20.05 10.94 -5.95
N VAL A 209 -20.40 12.21 -5.65
CA VAL A 209 -21.04 12.61 -4.39
C VAL A 209 -22.30 11.78 -4.12
N PHE A 210 -23.12 11.56 -5.14
CA PHE A 210 -24.31 10.71 -4.99
C PHE A 210 -23.95 9.31 -4.47
N TRP A 211 -22.91 8.69 -5.05
CA TRP A 211 -22.43 7.37 -4.65
C TRP A 211 -21.77 7.39 -3.27
N LYS A 212 -20.99 8.43 -2.96
CA LYS A 212 -20.37 8.65 -1.65
C LYS A 212 -21.42 8.74 -0.54
N VAL A 213 -22.49 9.51 -0.73
CA VAL A 213 -23.59 9.63 0.24
C VAL A 213 -24.35 8.30 0.37
N LEU A 214 -24.60 7.61 -0.74
CA LEU A 214 -25.29 6.33 -0.73
C LEU A 214 -24.49 5.25 0.02
N PHE A 215 -23.17 5.18 -0.20
CA PHE A 215 -22.30 4.22 0.47
C PHE A 215 -21.88 4.66 1.88
N ALA A 216 -22.01 5.94 2.25
CA ALA A 216 -21.84 6.39 3.64
C ALA A 216 -22.86 5.78 4.62
N CYS A 217 -23.97 5.25 4.11
CA CYS A 217 -24.93 4.47 4.89
C CYS A 217 -24.43 3.06 5.24
N VAL A 218 -23.34 2.58 4.63
CA VAL A 218 -22.72 1.30 4.97
C VAL A 218 -21.89 1.50 6.24
N PRO A 219 -22.16 0.76 7.33
CA PRO A 219 -21.43 0.91 8.58
C PRO A 219 -19.99 0.38 8.46
N PRO A 220 -19.05 0.88 9.27
CA PRO A 220 -17.66 0.41 9.29
C PRO A 220 -17.54 -1.10 9.59
N THR A 221 -16.45 -1.72 9.14
CA THR A 221 -16.17 -3.16 9.33
C THR A 221 -15.93 -3.56 10.78
N GLU A 222 -15.66 -2.61 11.66
CA GLU A 222 -15.48 -2.84 13.09
C GLU A 222 -16.80 -3.10 13.81
N TYR A 223 -17.92 -2.62 13.24
CA TYR A 223 -19.23 -2.85 13.81
C TYR A 223 -19.59 -4.33 13.69
N TRP A 224 -19.80 -4.95 14.85
CA TRP A 224 -20.26 -6.32 14.98
C TRP A 224 -19.35 -7.32 14.25
N ASN A 225 -18.03 -7.16 14.37
CA ASN A 225 -17.03 -8.00 13.69
C ASN A 225 -17.29 -8.10 12.16
N GLY A 226 -17.71 -7.01 11.54
CA GLY A 226 -17.96 -6.92 10.10
C GLY A 226 -19.33 -7.38 9.63
N TRP A 227 -20.15 -8.01 10.48
CA TRP A 227 -21.47 -8.52 10.07
C TRP A 227 -22.45 -7.40 9.69
N ALA A 228 -22.38 -6.25 10.38
CA ALA A 228 -23.22 -5.10 10.07
C ALA A 228 -22.88 -4.54 8.68
N CYS A 229 -21.60 -4.34 8.40
CA CYS A 229 -21.10 -3.90 7.09
C CYS A 229 -21.52 -4.88 5.98
N PHE A 230 -21.34 -6.18 6.21
CA PHE A 230 -21.69 -7.23 5.25
C PHE A 230 -23.18 -7.22 4.88
N LEU A 231 -24.08 -7.21 5.86
CA LEU A 231 -25.53 -7.27 5.62
C LEU A 231 -26.06 -6.00 4.94
N VAL A 232 -25.61 -4.82 5.38
CA VAL A 232 -26.02 -3.54 4.80
C VAL A 232 -25.47 -3.38 3.38
N SER A 233 -24.22 -3.79 3.14
CA SER A 233 -23.61 -3.76 1.80
C SER A 233 -24.35 -4.68 0.83
N ILE A 234 -24.64 -5.93 1.21
CA ILE A 234 -25.40 -6.86 0.37
C ILE A 234 -26.79 -6.32 0.05
N SER A 235 -27.47 -5.75 1.05
CA SER A 235 -28.80 -5.17 0.86
C SER A 235 -28.76 -3.97 -0.09
N SER A 236 -27.75 -3.11 0.04
CA SER A 236 -27.56 -1.92 -0.82
C SER A 236 -27.23 -2.32 -2.26
N ILE A 237 -26.33 -3.29 -2.45
CA ILE A 237 -26.00 -3.84 -3.78
C ILE A 237 -27.25 -4.47 -4.41
N GLY A 238 -28.03 -5.23 -3.64
CA GLY A 238 -29.28 -5.84 -4.12
C GLY A 238 -30.31 -4.80 -4.58
N LEU A 239 -30.54 -3.77 -3.78
CA LEU A 239 -31.47 -2.68 -4.12
C LEU A 239 -30.99 -1.89 -5.35
N LEU A 240 -29.69 -1.59 -5.42
CA LEU A 240 -29.11 -0.87 -6.54
C LEU A 240 -29.20 -1.68 -7.84
N THR A 241 -28.92 -2.99 -7.77
CA THR A 241 -29.01 -3.89 -8.92
C THR A 241 -30.44 -3.97 -9.45
N ALA A 242 -31.43 -4.04 -8.55
CA ALA A 242 -32.84 -3.99 -8.93
C ALA A 242 -33.21 -2.68 -9.63
N PHE A 243 -32.78 -1.54 -9.06
CA PHE A 243 -33.04 -0.22 -9.64
C PHE A 243 -32.39 -0.04 -11.03
N ILE A 244 -31.14 -0.47 -11.19
CA ILE A 244 -30.45 -0.42 -12.48
C ILE A 244 -31.14 -1.34 -13.51
N GLY A 245 -31.60 -2.52 -13.09
CA GLY A 245 -32.38 -3.42 -13.94
C GLY A 245 -33.67 -2.79 -14.46
N ASP A 246 -34.44 -2.16 -13.58
CA ASP A 246 -35.68 -1.47 -13.94
C ASP A 246 -35.43 -0.26 -14.85
N LEU A 247 -34.40 0.54 -14.54
CA LEU A 247 -34.01 1.68 -15.37
C LEU A 247 -33.57 1.23 -16.76
N ALA A 248 -32.78 0.15 -16.85
CA ALA A 248 -32.37 -0.43 -18.11
C ALA A 248 -33.58 -0.89 -18.92
N SER A 249 -34.53 -1.61 -18.29
CA SER A 249 -35.77 -2.06 -18.95
C SER A 249 -36.61 -0.88 -19.48
N HIS A 250 -36.81 0.17 -18.67
CA HIS A 250 -37.51 1.38 -19.10
C HIS A 250 -36.80 2.09 -20.25
N PHE A 251 -35.47 2.23 -20.17
CA PHE A 251 -34.67 2.79 -21.25
C PHE A 251 -34.81 1.95 -22.54
N GLY A 252 -34.71 0.63 -22.42
CA GLY A 252 -34.93 -0.31 -23.52
C GLY A 252 -36.29 -0.10 -24.18
N CYS A 253 -37.36 0.00 -23.39
CA CYS A 253 -38.70 0.31 -23.87
C CYS A 253 -38.77 1.65 -24.64
N THR A 254 -38.13 2.71 -24.13
CA THR A 254 -38.16 4.04 -24.79
C THR A 254 -37.40 4.10 -26.11
N VAL A 255 -36.29 3.37 -26.21
CA VAL A 255 -35.45 3.30 -27.43
C VAL A 255 -35.98 2.26 -28.42
N GLY A 256 -36.87 1.36 -27.98
CA GLY A 256 -37.40 0.27 -28.78
C GLY A 256 -36.47 -0.95 -28.85
N LEU A 257 -35.65 -1.15 -27.81
CA LEU A 257 -34.77 -2.30 -27.68
C LEU A 257 -35.50 -3.49 -27.01
N ARG A 258 -35.30 -4.71 -27.52
CA ARG A 258 -35.79 -5.93 -26.85
C ARG A 258 -35.11 -6.11 -25.49
N ASP A 259 -35.86 -6.60 -24.50
CA ASP A 259 -35.39 -6.83 -23.12
C ASP A 259 -34.10 -7.65 -23.04
N THR A 260 -33.98 -8.67 -23.90
CA THR A 260 -32.78 -9.51 -23.98
C THR A 260 -31.54 -8.73 -24.41
N VAL A 261 -31.67 -7.80 -25.36
CA VAL A 261 -30.56 -6.96 -25.85
C VAL A 261 -30.19 -5.91 -24.81
N THR A 262 -31.19 -5.28 -24.20
CA THR A 262 -31.02 -4.33 -23.10
C THR A 262 -30.29 -4.97 -21.92
N ALA A 263 -30.66 -6.20 -21.55
CA ALA A 263 -30.02 -6.95 -20.47
C ALA A 263 -28.55 -7.29 -20.79
N VAL A 264 -28.26 -7.80 -22.00
CA VAL A 264 -26.90 -8.17 -22.40
C VAL A 264 -25.96 -6.95 -22.53
N VAL A 265 -26.49 -5.79 -22.92
CA VAL A 265 -25.66 -4.60 -23.15
C VAL A 265 -25.50 -3.74 -21.90
N PHE A 266 -26.59 -3.45 -21.18
CA PHE A 266 -26.56 -2.47 -20.09
C PHE A 266 -26.47 -3.13 -18.71
N VAL A 267 -27.29 -4.16 -18.46
CA VAL A 267 -27.32 -4.82 -17.14
C VAL A 267 -26.04 -5.62 -16.93
N ALA A 268 -25.67 -6.47 -17.89
CA ALA A 268 -24.46 -7.29 -17.80
C ALA A 268 -23.19 -6.44 -17.70
N LEU A 269 -23.10 -5.33 -18.45
CA LEU A 269 -21.97 -4.41 -18.37
C LEU A 269 -21.85 -3.80 -16.96
N GLY A 270 -22.98 -3.34 -16.39
CA GLY A 270 -23.01 -2.76 -15.05
C GLY A 270 -22.55 -3.73 -13.97
N THR A 271 -22.99 -4.99 -14.03
CA THR A 271 -22.62 -6.02 -13.03
C THR A 271 -21.19 -6.53 -13.20
N SER A 272 -20.65 -6.56 -14.43
CA SER A 272 -19.32 -7.11 -14.70
C SER A 272 -18.17 -6.10 -14.54
N ILE A 273 -18.45 -4.80 -14.41
CA ILE A 273 -17.42 -3.78 -14.14
C ILE A 273 -16.73 -4.02 -12.78
N PRO A 274 -17.47 -4.20 -11.65
CA PRO A 274 -16.86 -4.56 -10.36
C PRO A 274 -15.99 -5.82 -10.44
N ASP A 275 -16.48 -6.88 -11.10
CA ASP A 275 -15.72 -8.11 -11.33
C ASP A 275 -14.43 -7.86 -12.11
N THR A 276 -14.47 -6.95 -13.08
CA THR A 276 -13.30 -6.55 -13.88
C THR A 276 -12.26 -5.84 -13.03
N PHE A 277 -12.67 -4.94 -12.14
CA PHE A 277 -11.75 -4.26 -11.22
C PHE A 277 -11.17 -5.22 -10.18
N ALA A 278 -11.99 -6.08 -9.58
CA ALA A 278 -11.52 -7.11 -8.67
C ALA A 278 -10.51 -8.06 -9.36
N SER A 279 -10.80 -8.45 -10.61
CA SER A 279 -9.91 -9.31 -11.41
C SER A 279 -8.62 -8.60 -11.80
N LYS A 280 -8.65 -7.29 -12.04
CA LYS A 280 -7.44 -6.47 -12.26
C LYS A 280 -6.56 -6.44 -11.01
N VAL A 281 -7.16 -6.21 -9.83
CA VAL A 281 -6.41 -6.19 -8.56
C VAL A 281 -5.79 -7.55 -8.29
N ALA A 282 -6.56 -8.64 -8.45
CA ALA A 282 -6.07 -10.01 -8.33
C ALA A 282 -4.94 -10.31 -9.32
N ALA A 283 -5.02 -9.80 -10.56
CA ALA A 283 -3.96 -9.94 -11.54
C ALA A 283 -2.68 -9.20 -11.08
N MET A 284 -2.78 -7.94 -10.64
CA MET A 284 -1.62 -7.13 -10.26
C MET A 284 -0.84 -7.70 -9.07
N GLN A 285 -1.51 -8.44 -8.19
CA GLN A 285 -0.89 -9.05 -7.00
C GLN A 285 -0.33 -10.46 -7.26
N ASP A 286 -0.55 -11.05 -8.43
CA ASP A 286 -0.10 -12.39 -8.80
C ASP A 286 0.95 -12.34 -9.92
N GLN A 287 2.05 -13.07 -9.73
CA GLN A 287 3.15 -13.15 -10.70
C GLN A 287 2.70 -13.70 -12.07
N HIS A 288 1.71 -14.60 -12.09
CA HIS A 288 1.21 -15.24 -13.31
C HIS A 288 -0.16 -14.74 -13.77
N ALA A 289 -0.78 -13.82 -13.03
CA ALA A 289 -2.15 -13.35 -13.28
C ALA A 289 -3.24 -14.44 -13.22
N ASP A 290 -2.91 -15.66 -12.82
CA ASP A 290 -3.84 -16.80 -12.82
C ASP A 290 -4.99 -16.59 -11.83
N ALA A 291 -4.73 -15.86 -10.73
CA ALA A 291 -5.73 -15.43 -9.77
C ALA A 291 -6.92 -14.69 -10.40
N SER A 292 -6.70 -13.94 -11.49
CA SER A 292 -7.76 -13.22 -12.19
C SER A 292 -8.74 -14.16 -12.90
N ILE A 293 -8.25 -15.28 -13.44
CA ILE A 293 -9.10 -16.31 -14.08
C ILE A 293 -9.94 -17.00 -13.02
N GLY A 294 -9.35 -17.30 -11.86
CA GLY A 294 -10.06 -17.84 -10.70
C GLY A 294 -11.18 -16.91 -10.23
N ASN A 295 -10.90 -15.60 -10.15
CA ASN A 295 -11.88 -14.59 -9.74
C ASN A 295 -13.07 -14.50 -10.71
N VAL A 296 -12.80 -14.37 -12.03
CA VAL A 296 -13.85 -14.32 -13.07
C VAL A 296 -14.68 -15.61 -13.07
N THR A 297 -14.03 -16.76 -12.97
CA THR A 297 -14.72 -18.07 -12.97
C THR A 297 -15.58 -18.24 -11.72
N GLY A 298 -15.05 -17.83 -10.55
CA GLY A 298 -15.77 -17.85 -9.28
C GLY A 298 -17.01 -16.96 -9.32
N SER A 299 -16.90 -15.71 -9.78
CA SER A 299 -18.04 -14.79 -9.89
C SER A 299 -19.13 -15.35 -10.82
N ASN A 300 -18.75 -15.84 -12.00
CA ASN A 300 -19.70 -16.46 -12.94
C ASN A 300 -20.35 -17.73 -12.37
N ALA A 301 -19.59 -18.58 -11.66
CA ALA A 301 -20.11 -19.77 -11.04
C ALA A 301 -21.16 -19.41 -9.96
N VAL A 302 -20.90 -18.39 -9.14
CA VAL A 302 -21.87 -17.91 -8.15
C VAL A 302 -23.13 -17.38 -8.84
N ASN A 303 -22.99 -16.58 -9.90
CA ASN A 303 -24.14 -16.04 -10.63
C ASN A 303 -25.04 -17.14 -11.23
N VAL A 304 -24.43 -18.18 -11.82
CA VAL A 304 -25.18 -19.28 -12.43
C VAL A 304 -25.73 -20.25 -11.38
N PHE A 305 -24.88 -20.78 -10.50
CA PHE A 305 -25.30 -21.82 -9.55
C PHE A 305 -26.11 -21.25 -8.38
N LEU A 306 -25.67 -20.14 -7.79
CA LEU A 306 -26.35 -19.53 -6.64
C LEU A 306 -27.51 -18.65 -7.10
N GLY A 307 -27.32 -17.85 -8.15
CA GLY A 307 -28.36 -16.95 -8.68
C GLY A 307 -29.51 -17.72 -9.31
N ILE A 308 -29.27 -18.32 -10.48
CA ILE A 308 -30.31 -19.03 -11.24
C ILE A 308 -30.58 -20.42 -10.66
N GLY A 309 -29.51 -21.16 -10.32
CA GLY A 309 -29.61 -22.56 -9.92
C GLY A 309 -30.41 -22.78 -8.63
N VAL A 310 -30.19 -21.98 -7.58
CA VAL A 310 -30.97 -22.06 -6.33
C VAL A 310 -32.42 -21.67 -6.58
N ALA A 311 -32.68 -20.57 -7.30
CA ALA A 311 -34.04 -20.12 -7.60
C ALA A 311 -34.84 -21.17 -8.37
N TRP A 312 -34.25 -21.75 -9.42
CA TRP A 312 -34.88 -22.84 -10.19
C TRP A 312 -35.06 -24.11 -9.35
N SER A 313 -34.12 -24.44 -8.48
CA SER A 313 -34.24 -25.59 -7.57
C SER A 313 -35.41 -25.42 -6.59
N VAL A 314 -35.53 -24.24 -5.97
CA VAL A 314 -36.63 -23.91 -5.07
C VAL A 314 -37.97 -23.94 -5.81
N ALA A 315 -38.03 -23.33 -7.01
CA ALA A 315 -39.25 -23.35 -7.84
C ALA A 315 -39.64 -24.79 -8.24
N ALA A 316 -38.68 -25.60 -8.68
CA ALA A 316 -38.92 -26.99 -9.05
C ALA A 316 -39.47 -27.81 -7.87
N ILE A 317 -38.90 -27.65 -6.67
CA ILE A 317 -39.39 -28.32 -5.45
C ILE A 317 -40.81 -27.84 -5.11
N TYR A 318 -41.06 -26.53 -5.14
CA TYR A 318 -42.37 -25.95 -4.85
C TYR A 318 -43.47 -26.51 -5.75
N TRP A 319 -43.25 -26.49 -7.08
CA TRP A 319 -44.22 -26.99 -8.04
C TRP A 319 -44.40 -28.51 -7.95
N ARG A 320 -43.32 -29.25 -7.66
CA ARG A 320 -43.41 -30.69 -7.39
C ARG A 320 -44.30 -31.01 -6.19
N ILE A 321 -44.24 -30.21 -5.12
CA ILE A 321 -45.12 -30.34 -3.95
C ILE A 321 -46.59 -30.03 -4.32
N LYS A 322 -46.82 -29.08 -5.23
CA LYS A 322 -48.15 -28.76 -5.76
C LYS A 322 -48.70 -29.78 -6.76
N GLY A 323 -47.89 -30.76 -7.17
CA GLY A 323 -48.28 -31.79 -8.13
C GLY A 323 -48.17 -31.35 -9.60
N GLU A 324 -47.51 -30.22 -9.87
CA GLU A 324 -47.28 -29.70 -11.22
C GLU A 324 -45.80 -29.82 -11.63
N GLU A 325 -45.55 -29.78 -12.94
CA GLU A 325 -44.20 -29.76 -13.50
C GLU A 325 -43.72 -28.32 -13.71
N PHE A 326 -42.56 -27.99 -13.16
CA PHE A 326 -41.89 -26.72 -13.44
C PHE A 326 -41.20 -26.78 -14.80
N LYS A 327 -41.71 -26.01 -15.78
CA LYS A 327 -41.15 -25.89 -17.14
C LYS A 327 -40.58 -24.50 -17.34
N VAL A 328 -39.36 -24.42 -17.86
CA VAL A 328 -38.67 -23.17 -18.18
C VAL A 328 -38.35 -23.17 -19.66
N ASP A 329 -38.83 -22.17 -20.39
CA ASP A 329 -38.52 -22.01 -21.80
C ASP A 329 -37.07 -21.53 -21.97
N PRO A 330 -36.21 -22.23 -22.75
CA PRO A 330 -34.80 -21.89 -22.86
C PRO A 330 -34.54 -20.61 -23.66
N GLY A 331 -35.51 -20.11 -24.43
CA GLY A 331 -35.35 -18.89 -25.24
C GLY A 331 -34.09 -18.93 -26.12
N SER A 332 -33.33 -17.83 -26.12
CA SER A 332 -32.06 -17.70 -26.85
C SER A 332 -30.83 -18.16 -26.04
N LEU A 333 -31.04 -18.84 -24.91
CA LEU A 333 -29.97 -19.25 -24.00
C LEU A 333 -28.98 -20.19 -24.69
N ALA A 334 -29.48 -21.17 -25.47
CA ALA A 334 -28.64 -22.14 -26.17
C ALA A 334 -27.65 -21.44 -27.13
N PHE A 335 -28.16 -20.56 -27.98
CA PHE A 335 -27.35 -19.78 -28.91
C PHE A 335 -26.30 -18.93 -28.18
N SER A 336 -26.73 -18.17 -27.16
CA SER A 336 -25.85 -17.26 -26.43
C SER A 336 -24.76 -17.99 -25.65
N VAL A 337 -25.09 -19.12 -25.01
CA VAL A 337 -24.12 -19.94 -24.26
C VAL A 337 -23.12 -20.60 -25.20
N THR A 338 -23.56 -21.13 -26.34
CA THR A 338 -22.64 -21.71 -27.32
C THR A 338 -21.69 -20.66 -27.89
N LEU A 339 -22.20 -19.49 -28.26
CA LEU A 339 -21.38 -18.39 -28.76
C LEU A 339 -20.34 -17.94 -27.72
N PHE A 340 -20.78 -17.74 -26.48
CA PHE A 340 -19.90 -17.40 -25.36
C PHE A 340 -18.81 -18.45 -25.15
N THR A 341 -19.18 -19.74 -25.20
CA THR A 341 -18.24 -20.86 -25.02
C THR A 341 -17.16 -20.86 -26.11
N VAL A 342 -17.55 -20.67 -27.38
CA VAL A 342 -16.59 -20.59 -28.50
C VAL A 342 -15.61 -19.43 -28.29
N PHE A 343 -16.11 -18.24 -27.94
CA PHE A 343 -15.26 -17.08 -27.70
C PHE A 343 -14.37 -17.25 -26.47
N ALA A 344 -14.86 -17.88 -25.41
CA ALA A 344 -14.07 -18.21 -24.23
C ALA A 344 -12.89 -19.14 -24.58
N PHE A 345 -13.10 -20.15 -25.41
CA PHE A 345 -12.02 -21.02 -25.90
C PHE A 345 -10.99 -20.24 -26.74
N ILE A 346 -11.43 -19.32 -27.58
CA ILE A 346 -10.52 -18.44 -28.34
C ILE A 346 -9.70 -17.57 -27.37
N CYS A 347 -10.35 -16.93 -26.39
CA CYS A 347 -9.68 -16.12 -25.37
C CYS A 347 -8.64 -16.92 -24.59
N MET A 348 -9.01 -18.10 -24.09
CA MET A 348 -8.08 -19.00 -23.39
C MET A 348 -6.91 -19.43 -24.28
N GLY A 349 -7.17 -19.79 -25.53
CA GLY A 349 -6.13 -20.15 -26.50
C GLY A 349 -5.14 -19.02 -26.77
N VAL A 350 -5.64 -17.78 -26.89
CA VAL A 350 -4.81 -16.57 -27.06
C VAL A 350 -3.99 -16.29 -25.80
N LEU A 351 -4.59 -16.39 -24.61
CA LEU A 351 -3.86 -16.24 -23.34
C LEU A 351 -2.75 -17.29 -23.22
N MET A 352 -3.06 -18.57 -23.43
CA MET A 352 -2.07 -19.66 -23.43
C MET A 352 -0.97 -19.44 -24.47
N TYR A 353 -1.29 -18.92 -25.65
CA TYR A 353 -0.29 -18.57 -26.66
C TYR A 353 0.63 -17.42 -26.21
N ARG A 354 0.08 -16.39 -25.55
CA ARG A 354 0.85 -15.29 -24.97
C ARG A 354 1.79 -15.72 -23.82
N ARG A 355 1.46 -16.82 -23.11
CA ARG A 355 2.33 -17.41 -22.06
C ARG A 355 3.67 -17.93 -22.61
N ARG A 356 3.82 -18.06 -23.94
CA ARG A 356 5.07 -18.55 -24.53
C ARG A 356 6.24 -17.62 -24.20
N PRO A 357 7.42 -18.16 -23.83
CA PRO A 357 8.60 -17.37 -23.47
C PRO A 357 9.05 -16.37 -24.55
N SER A 358 8.76 -16.66 -25.82
CA SER A 358 9.11 -15.80 -26.95
C SER A 358 8.31 -14.49 -27.03
N ILE A 359 7.15 -14.40 -26.36
CA ILE A 359 6.28 -13.22 -26.33
C ILE A 359 6.36 -12.55 -24.95
N GLY A 360 6.48 -13.36 -23.89
CA GLY A 360 6.82 -12.89 -22.55
C GLY A 360 5.76 -12.02 -21.89
N GLY A 361 4.48 -12.39 -21.92
CA GLY A 361 3.50 -11.62 -21.16
C GLY A 361 2.12 -12.23 -21.02
N GLU A 362 1.75 -12.54 -19.78
CA GLU A 362 0.35 -12.56 -19.33
C GLU A 362 -0.04 -11.15 -18.87
N LEU A 363 0.65 -10.68 -17.83
CA LEU A 363 0.72 -9.28 -17.38
C LEU A 363 2.00 -8.62 -17.88
N GLY A 364 1.87 -7.46 -18.50
CA GLY A 364 3.01 -6.83 -19.17
C GLY A 364 3.43 -7.58 -20.44
N GLY A 365 4.56 -7.18 -21.00
CA GLY A 365 5.03 -7.60 -22.32
C GLY A 365 5.02 -6.48 -23.36
N PRO A 366 5.43 -6.76 -24.62
CA PRO A 366 5.58 -5.75 -25.65
C PRO A 366 4.28 -4.98 -25.89
N ARG A 367 4.36 -3.64 -25.95
CA ARG A 367 3.18 -2.76 -26.11
C ARG A 367 2.28 -3.18 -27.28
N ARG A 368 2.89 -3.63 -28.38
CA ARG A 368 2.18 -4.09 -29.58
C ARG A 368 1.35 -5.35 -29.33
N ALA A 369 1.95 -6.36 -28.71
CA ALA A 369 1.28 -7.64 -28.44
C ALA A 369 0.08 -7.44 -27.51
N ARG A 370 0.28 -6.68 -26.42
CA ARG A 370 -0.79 -6.30 -25.49
C ARG A 370 -1.94 -5.56 -26.19
N LEU A 371 -1.62 -4.55 -27.00
CA LEU A 371 -2.65 -3.77 -27.71
C LEU A 371 -3.46 -4.65 -28.67
N ILE A 372 -2.79 -5.49 -29.45
CA ILE A 372 -3.45 -6.41 -30.39
C ILE A 372 -4.38 -7.37 -29.65
N THR A 373 -3.94 -7.97 -28.54
CA THR A 373 -4.76 -8.92 -27.79
C THR A 373 -5.93 -8.25 -27.07
N SER A 374 -5.74 -7.03 -26.53
CA SER A 374 -6.84 -6.24 -25.95
C SER A 374 -7.88 -5.87 -27.00
N LEU A 375 -7.46 -5.46 -28.20
CA LEU A 375 -8.38 -5.16 -29.31
C LEU A 375 -9.13 -6.42 -29.77
N LEU A 376 -8.48 -7.58 -29.81
CA LEU A 376 -9.13 -8.84 -30.14
C LEU A 376 -10.22 -9.19 -29.13
N PHE A 377 -9.95 -9.09 -27.82
CA PHE A 377 -10.93 -9.42 -26.79
C PHE A 377 -12.11 -8.43 -26.76
N LEU A 378 -11.85 -7.13 -26.92
CA LEU A 378 -12.91 -6.14 -27.11
C LEU A 378 -13.74 -6.42 -28.38
N GLY A 379 -13.08 -6.83 -29.46
CA GLY A 379 -13.75 -7.22 -30.70
C GLY A 379 -14.64 -8.45 -30.54
N LEU A 380 -14.17 -9.48 -29.83
CA LEU A 380 -14.97 -10.68 -29.52
C LEU A 380 -16.19 -10.35 -28.65
N TRP A 381 -16.04 -9.47 -27.67
CA TRP A 381 -17.15 -8.97 -26.86
C TRP A 381 -18.18 -8.22 -27.71
N PHE A 382 -17.73 -7.34 -28.62
CA PHE A 382 -18.63 -6.62 -29.52
C PHE A 382 -19.35 -7.56 -30.49
N LEU A 383 -18.66 -8.58 -31.01
CA LEU A 383 -19.24 -9.62 -31.84
C LEU A 383 -20.28 -10.45 -31.07
N TYR A 384 -20.04 -10.73 -29.79
CA TYR A 384 -21.00 -11.42 -28.94
C TYR A 384 -22.30 -10.62 -28.84
N ILE A 385 -22.20 -9.34 -28.49
CA ILE A 385 -23.36 -8.44 -28.42
C ILE A 385 -24.08 -8.38 -29.77
N LEU A 386 -23.33 -8.24 -30.87
CA LEU A 386 -23.90 -8.15 -32.21
C LEU A 386 -24.69 -9.41 -32.58
N PHE A 387 -24.10 -10.59 -32.43
CA PHE A 387 -24.76 -11.85 -32.79
C PHE A 387 -25.92 -12.18 -31.87
N SER A 388 -25.78 -11.97 -30.55
CA SER A 388 -26.89 -12.12 -29.60
C SER A 388 -28.03 -11.16 -29.92
N SER A 389 -27.72 -9.94 -30.38
CA SER A 389 -28.75 -8.98 -30.81
C SER A 389 -29.42 -9.40 -32.11
N LEU A 390 -28.65 -9.85 -33.11
CA LEU A 390 -29.19 -10.29 -34.39
C LEU A 390 -30.11 -11.52 -34.25
N GLU A 391 -29.75 -12.46 -33.38
CA GLU A 391 -30.63 -13.58 -33.02
C GLU A 391 -31.85 -13.08 -32.25
N ALA A 392 -31.65 -12.19 -31.28
CA ALA A 392 -32.74 -11.62 -30.51
C ALA A 392 -33.75 -10.87 -31.38
N TYR A 393 -33.35 -10.25 -32.50
CA TYR A 393 -34.25 -9.61 -33.48
C TYR A 393 -34.70 -10.53 -34.62
N CYS A 394 -34.38 -11.83 -34.55
CA CYS A 394 -34.72 -12.84 -35.55
C CYS A 394 -34.13 -12.59 -36.95
N HIS A 395 -33.02 -11.84 -37.04
CA HIS A 395 -32.25 -11.69 -38.28
C HIS A 395 -31.38 -12.92 -38.59
N ILE A 396 -30.98 -13.65 -37.54
CA ILE A 396 -30.29 -14.92 -37.63
C ILE A 396 -31.14 -15.95 -36.88
N THR A 397 -31.27 -17.15 -37.43
CA THR A 397 -31.89 -18.27 -36.73
C THR A 397 -30.88 -18.86 -35.75
N GLY A 398 -31.20 -18.81 -34.46
CA GLY A 398 -30.56 -19.65 -33.46
C GLY A 398 -30.76 -21.14 -33.78
N PHE A 399 -29.92 -21.99 -33.21
CA PHE A 399 -29.99 -23.45 -33.37
C PHE A 399 -30.57 -24.12 -32.13
#